data_AF-A0A833UBA8-F1
#
_entry.id   AF-A0A833UBA8-F1
#
_cell.length_a   1.000
_cell.length_b   1.000
_cell.length_c   1.000
_cell.angle_alpha   90.00
_cell.angle_beta   90.00
_cell.angle_gamma   90.00
#
_symmetry.space_group_name_H-M   'P 1'
#
loop_
_entity.id
_entity.type
_entity.pdbx_description
1 polymer ?
#
loop_
_entity_poly.entity_id
_entity_poly.type
_entity_poly.pdbx_seq_one_letter_code
_entity_poly.pdbx_strand_id
1 'polypeptide(L)'
;MNPCLPRIFFITCWEVLNFLYLTHDGHTQRGKILYVPRVEDKNCRMRMLRISCIDDLVPNSMDILEPVPVDSDGNEREDVMLANEPVDLFLLPGLSFDRSGRRLGRGGGYYDTFLKKYQELAKARDWKQPLLVALSYSVQIMDEGVIAVTPNDIPVDALVSPVGVIPVSQAALD
;
A
#
# COMPACT_ATOMS: atom_id res chain seq x y z
N MET A 1 -3.54 4.69 -27.32
CA MET A 1 -2.98 5.20 -26.05
C MET A 1 -3.01 4.03 -25.09
N ASN A 2 -1.85 3.49 -24.74
CA ASN A 2 -1.74 2.24 -24.01
C ASN A 2 -2.33 2.39 -22.60
N PRO A 3 -3.24 1.51 -22.13
CA PRO A 3 -3.61 1.47 -20.74
C PRO A 3 -2.39 0.92 -19.98
N CYS A 4 -1.58 1.82 -19.41
CA CYS A 4 -0.60 1.45 -18.39
C CYS A 4 -1.40 1.04 -17.13
N LEU A 5 -1.84 -0.22 -17.10
CA LEU A 5 -2.38 -0.83 -15.90
C LEU A 5 -1.30 -0.80 -14.79
N PRO A 6 -1.69 -0.59 -13.52
CA PRO A 6 -0.74 -0.49 -12.42
C PRO A 6 0.08 -1.78 -12.32
N ARG A 7 1.40 -1.66 -12.31
CA ARG A 7 2.35 -2.77 -12.27
C ARG A 7 2.74 -3.18 -10.86
N ILE A 8 2.54 -2.30 -9.87
CA ILE A 8 2.88 -2.62 -8.47
C ILE A 8 1.74 -2.21 -7.53
N PHE A 9 1.29 -3.18 -6.73
CA PHE A 9 0.30 -2.98 -5.68
C PHE A 9 0.93 -3.14 -4.30
N PHE A 10 0.36 -2.44 -3.33
CA PHE A 10 0.68 -2.54 -1.93
C PHE A 10 -0.56 -3.04 -1.18
N ILE A 11 -0.43 -4.02 -0.28
CA ILE A 11 -1.59 -4.59 0.40
C ILE A 11 -1.34 -4.73 1.90
N THR A 12 -2.31 -4.26 2.67
CA THR A 12 -2.28 -4.27 4.13
C THR A 12 -3.54 -4.85 4.75
N CYS A 13 -4.54 -5.13 3.92
CA CYS A 13 -5.77 -5.81 4.31
C CYS A 13 -5.76 -7.21 3.71
N TRP A 14 -5.72 -8.23 4.58
CA TRP A 14 -5.75 -9.64 4.19
C TRP A 14 -6.97 -10.01 3.33
N GLU A 15 -8.14 -9.44 3.64
CA GLU A 15 -9.37 -9.66 2.87
C GLU A 15 -9.22 -9.18 1.41
N VAL A 16 -8.42 -8.12 1.21
CA VAL A 16 -8.15 -7.54 -0.11
C VAL A 16 -7.04 -8.30 -0.82
N LEU A 17 -6.07 -8.86 -0.08
CA LEU A 17 -4.99 -9.67 -0.66
C LEU A 17 -5.54 -10.84 -1.45
N ASN A 18 -6.47 -11.58 -0.85
CA ASN A 18 -7.07 -12.73 -1.51
C ASN A 18 -7.86 -12.29 -2.77
N PHE A 19 -8.59 -11.17 -2.70
CA PHE A 19 -9.32 -10.63 -3.86
C PHE A 19 -8.40 -10.18 -5.00
N LEU A 20 -7.29 -9.51 -4.70
CA LEU A 20 -6.34 -9.04 -5.70
C LEU A 20 -5.51 -10.18 -6.32
N TYR A 21 -5.27 -11.28 -5.59
CA TYR A 21 -4.66 -12.48 -6.14
C TYR A 21 -5.64 -13.31 -6.97
N LEU A 22 -6.89 -13.48 -6.49
CA LEU A 22 -7.90 -14.34 -7.12
C LEU A 22 -8.54 -13.70 -8.37
N THR A 23 -8.41 -12.40 -8.56
CA THR A 23 -8.77 -11.73 -9.82
C THR A 23 -7.75 -12.02 -10.93
N HIS A 24 -7.60 -13.32 -11.25
CA HIS A 24 -7.20 -13.78 -12.56
C HIS A 24 -8.36 -13.54 -13.55
N ASP A 25 -8.73 -12.27 -13.74
CA ASP A 25 -9.64 -11.92 -14.82
C ASP A 25 -8.91 -12.18 -16.14
N GLY A 26 -9.45 -13.11 -16.94
CA GLY A 26 -8.90 -13.62 -18.20
C GLY A 26 -8.72 -12.59 -19.33
N HIS A 27 -8.58 -11.29 -19.02
CA HIS A 27 -8.41 -10.21 -19.97
C HIS A 27 -7.10 -9.42 -19.85
N THR A 28 -6.22 -9.68 -18.87
CA THR A 28 -4.86 -9.09 -18.88
C THR A 28 -3.78 -10.12 -18.51
N GLN A 29 -3.13 -10.66 -19.54
CA GLN A 29 -1.93 -11.50 -19.48
C GLN A 29 -0.68 -10.68 -19.10
N ARG A 30 -0.71 -9.96 -17.96
CA ARG A 30 0.47 -9.30 -17.41
C ARG A 30 0.37 -9.30 -15.89
N GLY A 31 1.12 -10.20 -15.27
CA GLY A 31 1.12 -10.39 -13.82
C GLY A 31 1.42 -9.08 -13.10
N LYS A 32 0.53 -8.68 -12.20
CA LYS A 32 0.76 -7.57 -11.28
C LYS A 32 1.90 -7.97 -10.34
N ILE A 33 2.88 -7.09 -10.14
CA ILE A 33 3.90 -7.29 -9.11
C ILE A 33 3.28 -6.82 -7.80
N LEU A 34 3.46 -7.60 -6.74
CA LEU A 34 2.86 -7.30 -5.45
C LEU A 34 3.93 -7.28 -4.37
N TYR A 35 3.93 -6.21 -3.57
CA TYR A 35 4.76 -6.12 -2.38
C TYR A 35 3.88 -6.04 -1.13
N VAL A 36 4.28 -6.78 -0.11
CA VAL A 36 3.58 -6.87 1.18
C VAL A 36 4.51 -6.33 2.26
N PRO A 37 4.00 -5.57 3.25
CA PRO A 37 4.84 -5.01 4.28
C PRO A 37 5.37 -6.12 5.21
N ARG A 38 6.61 -5.96 5.62
CA ARG A 38 7.24 -6.71 6.70
C ARG A 38 7.81 -5.74 7.72
N VAL A 39 7.45 -5.90 8.98
CA VAL A 39 7.94 -5.05 10.06
C VAL A 39 9.24 -5.64 10.60
N GLU A 40 10.34 -4.89 10.48
CA GLU A 40 11.66 -5.37 10.89
C GLU A 40 11.94 -5.10 12.37
N ASP A 41 11.47 -3.97 12.90
CA ASP A 41 11.68 -3.61 14.30
C ASP A 41 10.70 -2.54 14.81
N LYS A 42 10.83 -2.19 16.10
CA LYS A 42 10.01 -1.18 16.79
C LYS A 42 10.40 0.28 16.46
N ASN A 43 11.46 0.52 15.70
CA ASN A 43 11.93 1.85 15.31
C ASN A 43 11.31 2.29 13.97
N CYS A 44 10.09 1.83 13.69
CA CYS A 44 9.35 2.16 12.47
C CYS A 44 10.03 1.66 11.19
N ARG A 45 10.93 0.66 11.27
CA ARG A 45 11.56 0.07 10.10
C ARG A 45 10.63 -0.98 9.48
N MET A 46 10.15 -0.68 8.29
CA MET A 46 9.31 -1.56 7.47
C MET A 46 9.96 -1.73 6.10
N ARG A 47 10.00 -2.96 5.61
CA ARG A 47 10.35 -3.31 4.24
C ARG A 47 9.08 -3.69 3.49
N MET A 48 9.09 -3.53 2.17
CA MET A 48 8.02 -4.09 1.33
C MET A 48 8.67 -5.14 0.45
N LEU A 49 8.29 -6.39 0.63
CA LEU A 49 8.92 -7.52 -0.06
C LEU A 49 7.98 -8.06 -1.11
N ARG A 50 8.55 -8.36 -2.29
CA ARG A 50 7.82 -8.95 -3.38
C ARG A 50 7.34 -10.36 -3.01
N ILE A 51 6.08 -10.64 -3.29
CA ILE A 51 5.54 -12.00 -3.20
C ILE A 51 5.18 -12.54 -4.58
N SER A 52 5.31 -13.85 -4.72
CA SER A 52 5.00 -14.62 -5.92
C SER A 52 3.68 -15.37 -5.73
N CYS A 53 3.40 -15.85 -4.51
CA CYS A 53 2.12 -16.45 -4.13
C CYS A 53 1.72 -16.10 -2.69
N ILE A 54 0.48 -16.42 -2.32
CA ILE A 54 -0.04 -16.18 -0.97
C ILE A 54 0.63 -17.08 0.08
N ASP A 55 1.15 -18.24 -0.33
CA ASP A 55 1.88 -19.18 0.52
C ASP A 55 3.24 -18.62 0.98
N ASP A 56 3.69 -17.50 0.41
CA ASP A 56 4.89 -16.77 0.83
C ASP A 56 4.72 -16.06 2.19
N LEU A 57 3.49 -16.00 2.71
CA LEU A 57 3.17 -15.25 3.92
C LEU A 57 3.09 -16.14 5.16
N VAL A 58 3.72 -15.68 6.23
CA VAL A 58 3.72 -16.36 7.54
C VAL A 58 3.23 -15.42 8.63
N PRO A 59 2.46 -15.91 9.62
CA PRO A 59 1.97 -15.07 10.70
C PRO A 59 3.14 -14.62 11.58
N ASN A 60 3.19 -13.34 11.91
CA ASN A 60 4.10 -12.78 12.90
C ASN A 60 3.54 -12.97 14.33
N SER A 61 4.21 -12.43 15.34
CA SER A 61 3.81 -12.53 16.75
C SER A 61 2.47 -11.84 17.11
N MET A 62 1.87 -11.11 16.17
CA MET A 62 0.56 -10.47 16.30
C MET A 62 -0.48 -11.09 15.34
N ASP A 63 -0.23 -12.29 14.82
CA ASP A 63 -1.06 -13.01 13.83
C ASP A 63 -1.24 -12.25 12.51
N ILE A 64 -0.36 -11.28 12.22
CA ILE A 64 -0.34 -10.56 10.95
C ILE A 64 0.56 -11.33 9.99
N LEU A 65 0.00 -11.70 8.83
CA LEU A 65 0.72 -12.39 7.77
C LEU A 65 1.72 -11.45 7.08
N GLU A 66 3.01 -11.81 7.14
CA GLU A 66 4.11 -11.05 6.54
C GLU A 66 4.96 -11.97 5.65
N PRO A 67 5.55 -11.45 4.57
CA PRO A 67 6.42 -12.25 3.71
C PRO A 67 7.70 -12.64 4.45
N VAL A 68 8.11 -13.90 4.32
CA VAL A 68 9.45 -14.33 4.77
C VAL A 68 10.53 -13.57 3.97
N PRO A 69 11.69 -13.19 4.56
CA PRO A 69 12.71 -12.40 3.86
C PRO A 69 13.33 -13.09 2.64
N VAL A 70 13.28 -14.42 2.62
CA VAL A 70 13.83 -15.28 1.58
C VAL A 70 12.71 -16.01 0.86
N ASP A 71 12.87 -16.27 -0.43
CA ASP A 71 11.95 -17.10 -1.22
C ASP A 71 12.18 -18.60 -0.98
N SER A 72 11.38 -19.43 -1.65
CA SER A 72 11.47 -20.90 -1.55
C SER A 72 12.80 -21.47 -2.08
N ASP A 73 13.50 -20.72 -2.93
CA ASP A 73 14.80 -21.08 -3.50
C ASP A 73 15.97 -20.57 -2.64
N GLY A 74 15.67 -19.86 -1.53
CA GLY A 74 16.66 -19.31 -0.61
C GLY A 74 17.25 -17.96 -1.02
N ASN A 75 16.71 -17.30 -2.05
CA ASN A 75 17.17 -15.97 -2.47
C ASN A 75 16.49 -14.89 -1.64
N GLU A 76 17.18 -13.76 -1.43
CA GLU A 76 16.55 -12.57 -0.83
C GLU A 76 15.41 -12.06 -1.70
N ARG A 77 14.25 -11.79 -1.09
CA ARG A 77 13.14 -11.18 -1.79
C ARG A 77 13.46 -9.75 -2.17
N GLU A 78 13.01 -9.39 -3.37
CA GLU A 78 13.11 -8.03 -3.89
C GLU A 78 12.39 -7.05 -2.94
N ASP A 79 13.14 -6.06 -2.46
CA ASP A 79 12.60 -4.92 -1.73
C ASP A 79 12.15 -3.83 -2.70
N VAL A 80 10.96 -3.26 -2.50
CA VAL A 80 10.46 -2.18 -3.36
C VAL A 80 11.40 -0.97 -3.40
N MET A 81 12.18 -0.73 -2.34
CA MET A 81 13.17 0.35 -2.29
C MET A 81 14.36 0.11 -3.22
N LEU A 82 14.51 -1.11 -3.74
CA LEU A 82 15.54 -1.54 -4.68
C LEU A 82 14.97 -1.86 -6.07
N ALA A 83 13.65 -1.78 -6.27
CA ALA A 83 13.00 -2.06 -7.54
C ALA A 83 13.56 -1.17 -8.65
N ASN A 84 13.50 -1.61 -9.91
CA ASN A 84 13.96 -0.82 -11.07
C ASN A 84 12.85 0.02 -11.70
N GLU A 85 11.61 -0.22 -11.33
CA GLU A 85 10.41 0.43 -11.87
C GLU A 85 9.61 1.07 -10.73
N PRO A 86 8.86 2.16 -11.01
CA PRO A 86 8.06 2.81 -10.00
C PRO A 86 6.84 1.99 -9.59
N VAL A 87 6.47 2.14 -8.32
CA VAL A 87 5.17 1.78 -7.80
C VAL A 87 4.10 2.71 -8.33
N ASP A 88 3.00 2.13 -8.81
CA ASP A 88 1.87 2.89 -9.32
C ASP A 88 0.81 3.15 -8.24
N LEU A 89 0.63 2.23 -7.28
CA LEU A 89 -0.46 2.28 -6.31
C LEU A 89 -0.06 1.74 -4.93
N PHE A 90 -0.33 2.53 -3.89
CA PHE A 90 -0.31 2.07 -2.50
C PHE A 90 -1.73 1.89 -1.95
N LEU A 91 -2.09 0.70 -1.44
CA LEU A 91 -3.31 0.51 -0.64
C LEU A 91 -2.98 0.60 0.86
N LEU A 92 -3.34 1.73 1.45
CA LEU A 92 -2.96 2.11 2.80
C LEU A 92 -4.02 1.68 3.84
N PRO A 93 -3.60 1.13 4.99
CA PRO A 93 -4.52 0.72 6.04
C PRO A 93 -4.76 1.86 7.04
N GLY A 94 -5.95 1.84 7.63
CA GLY A 94 -6.32 2.78 8.69
C GLY A 94 -7.43 2.20 9.56
N LEU A 95 -7.47 2.65 10.82
CA LEU A 95 -8.58 2.43 11.72
C LEU A 95 -9.77 3.31 11.31
N SER A 96 -9.48 4.57 10.96
CA SER A 96 -10.44 5.51 10.38
C SER A 96 -9.76 6.44 9.39
N PHE A 97 -10.58 7.05 8.54
CA PHE A 97 -10.21 8.06 7.56
C PHE A 97 -11.18 9.22 7.66
N ASP A 98 -10.77 10.43 7.28
CA ASP A 98 -11.71 11.53 7.08
C ASP A 98 -11.80 11.92 5.60
N ARG A 99 -12.82 12.70 5.27
CA ARG A 99 -13.07 13.16 3.88
C ARG A 99 -11.96 14.04 3.31
N SER A 100 -11.01 14.50 4.12
CA SER A 100 -9.81 15.22 3.67
C SER A 100 -8.62 14.29 3.41
N GLY A 101 -8.83 12.97 3.43
CA GLY A 101 -7.81 11.95 3.21
C GLY A 101 -6.86 11.73 4.40
N ARG A 102 -7.15 12.31 5.57
CA ARG A 102 -6.37 12.05 6.78
C ARG A 102 -6.69 10.65 7.28
N ARG A 103 -5.72 10.03 7.95
CA ARG A 103 -5.77 8.61 8.31
C ARG A 103 -5.32 8.40 9.75
N LEU A 104 -6.16 7.71 10.52
CA LEU A 104 -5.80 7.24 11.85
C LEU A 104 -5.23 5.83 11.76
N GLY A 105 -3.92 5.68 11.98
CA GLY A 105 -3.27 4.38 12.09
C GLY A 105 -3.29 3.81 13.52
N ARG A 106 -2.53 2.74 13.76
CA ARG A 106 -2.31 2.15 15.10
C ARG A 106 -1.28 2.91 15.95
N GLY A 107 -0.88 4.11 15.55
CA GLY A 107 0.04 4.98 16.31
C GLY A 107 1.56 4.73 16.10
N GLY A 108 1.95 3.74 15.28
CA GLY A 108 3.37 3.42 15.06
C GLY A 108 4.08 4.19 13.95
N GLY A 109 3.39 4.97 13.12
CA GLY A 109 4.03 5.79 12.06
C GLY A 109 4.83 5.04 10.98
N TYR A 110 4.73 3.71 10.90
CA TYR A 110 5.47 2.88 9.93
C TYR A 110 5.19 3.29 8.49
N TYR A 111 3.92 3.48 8.15
CA TYR A 111 3.47 3.85 6.81
C TYR A 111 3.98 5.23 6.41
N ASP A 112 3.80 6.22 7.27
CA ASP A 112 4.20 7.60 6.99
C ASP A 112 5.73 7.71 6.85
N THR A 113 6.48 6.98 7.69
CA THR A 113 7.95 6.87 7.59
C THR A 113 8.39 6.21 6.29
N PHE A 114 7.73 5.12 5.90
CA PHE A 114 8.04 4.40 4.66
C PHE A 114 7.70 5.24 3.42
N LEU A 115 6.49 5.78 3.37
CA LEU A 115 5.99 6.59 2.25
C LEU A 115 6.88 7.80 2.01
N LYS A 116 7.32 8.49 3.08
CA LYS A 116 8.28 9.58 2.96
C LYS A 116 9.57 9.15 2.28
N LYS A 117 10.16 8.02 2.68
CA LYS A 117 11.37 7.47 2.04
C LYS A 117 11.12 7.10 0.58
N TYR A 118 9.99 6.48 0.28
CA TYR A 118 9.63 6.08 -1.07
C TYR A 118 9.39 7.29 -1.99
N GLN A 119 8.70 8.33 -1.51
CA GLN A 119 8.48 9.57 -2.26
C GLN A 119 9.80 10.26 -2.60
N GLU A 120 10.76 10.30 -1.66
CA GLU A 120 12.11 10.83 -1.92
C GLU A 120 12.89 9.97 -2.93
N LEU A 121 12.79 8.64 -2.85
CA LEU A 121 13.35 7.74 -3.86
C LEU A 121 12.77 8.01 -5.25
N ALA A 122 11.44 8.12 -5.34
CA ALA A 122 10.75 8.39 -6.59
C ALA A 122 11.17 9.75 -7.19
N LYS A 123 11.32 10.79 -6.36
CA LYS A 123 11.87 12.09 -6.81
C LYS A 123 13.31 11.95 -7.32
N ALA A 124 14.17 11.26 -6.56
CA ALA A 124 15.58 11.08 -6.93
C ALA A 124 15.76 10.29 -8.24
N ARG A 125 14.81 9.43 -8.59
CA ARG A 125 14.81 8.62 -9.82
C ARG A 125 13.94 9.18 -10.94
N ASP A 126 13.37 10.37 -10.77
CA ASP A 126 12.45 11.00 -11.73
C ASP A 126 11.25 10.10 -12.08
N TRP A 127 10.69 9.45 -11.06
CA TRP A 127 9.54 8.57 -11.17
C TRP A 127 8.24 9.31 -10.89
N LYS A 128 7.17 8.88 -11.57
CA LYS A 128 5.81 9.28 -11.22
C LYS A 128 5.54 8.88 -9.77
N GLN A 129 4.92 9.78 -9.01
CA GLN A 129 4.48 9.48 -7.65
C GLN A 129 3.34 8.45 -7.69
N PRO A 130 3.33 7.50 -6.76
CA PRO A 130 2.30 6.48 -6.69
C PRO A 130 0.98 7.10 -6.24
N LEU A 131 -0.14 6.55 -6.70
CA LEU A 131 -1.44 6.89 -6.14
C LEU A 131 -1.58 6.27 -4.74
N LEU A 132 -2.01 7.06 -3.76
CA LEU A 132 -2.22 6.59 -2.38
C LEU A 132 -3.71 6.38 -2.14
N VAL A 133 -4.15 5.14 -2.01
CA VAL A 133 -5.58 4.81 -1.86
C VAL A 133 -5.81 4.11 -0.54
N ALA A 134 -6.87 4.50 0.17
CA ALA A 134 -7.35 3.77 1.33
C ALA A 134 -8.58 2.93 0.97
N LEU A 135 -8.55 1.66 1.34
CA LEU A 135 -9.75 0.82 1.34
C LEU A 135 -10.41 0.92 2.70
N SER A 136 -11.69 1.25 2.72
CA SER A 136 -12.41 1.57 3.95
C SER A 136 -13.87 1.16 3.88
N TYR A 137 -14.43 0.73 5.00
CA TYR A 137 -15.89 0.66 5.17
C TYR A 137 -16.45 2.07 5.36
N SER A 138 -17.70 2.30 4.97
CA SER A 138 -18.35 3.61 5.12
C SER A 138 -18.35 4.10 6.57
N VAL A 139 -18.42 3.18 7.54
CA VAL A 139 -18.35 3.49 8.99
C VAL A 139 -16.97 3.96 9.47
N GLN A 140 -15.92 3.72 8.68
CA GLN A 140 -14.57 4.19 8.97
C GLN A 140 -14.30 5.58 8.40
N ILE A 141 -15.21 6.12 7.57
CA ILE A 141 -15.09 7.43 6.94
C ILE A 141 -15.83 8.46 7.80
N MET A 142 -15.06 9.38 8.38
CA MET A 142 -15.52 10.44 9.26
C MET A 142 -15.70 11.76 8.50
N ASP A 143 -16.35 12.72 9.15
CA ASP A 143 -16.43 14.08 8.64
C ASP A 143 -15.04 14.72 8.52
N GLU A 144 -14.94 15.67 7.58
CA GLU A 144 -13.71 16.38 7.27
C GLU A 144 -13.09 17.02 8.53
N GLY A 145 -11.78 16.80 8.69
CA GLY A 145 -10.98 17.44 9.72
C GLY A 145 -11.10 16.82 11.12
N VAL A 146 -11.89 15.76 11.30
CA VAL A 146 -12.06 15.06 12.59
C VAL A 146 -10.76 14.38 13.03
N ILE A 147 -9.94 13.89 12.08
CA ILE A 147 -8.69 13.23 12.40
C ILE A 147 -7.59 14.27 12.59
N ALA A 148 -7.03 14.27 13.81
CA ALA A 148 -5.85 15.07 14.14
C ALA A 148 -4.63 14.54 13.38
N VAL A 149 -3.81 15.45 12.87
CA VAL A 149 -2.63 15.14 12.07
C VAL A 149 -1.38 15.78 12.65
N THR A 150 -0.25 15.15 12.36
CA THR A 150 1.10 15.67 12.59
C THR A 150 1.71 16.13 11.26
N PRO A 151 2.77 16.97 11.28
CA PRO A 151 3.46 17.38 10.06
C PRO A 151 4.11 16.23 9.25
N ASN A 152 4.20 15.04 9.82
CA ASN A 152 4.78 13.87 9.16
C ASN A 152 3.72 12.96 8.52
N ASP A 153 2.43 13.20 8.78
CA ASP A 153 1.37 12.34 8.28
C ASP A 153 1.15 12.60 6.79
N ILE A 154 1.08 11.52 6.01
CA ILE A 154 0.87 11.60 4.57
C ILE A 154 -0.60 11.27 4.28
N PRO A 155 -1.39 12.21 3.73
CA PRO A 155 -2.78 11.97 3.38
C PRO A 155 -2.89 11.01 2.20
N VAL A 156 -4.03 10.33 2.10
CA VAL A 156 -4.37 9.52 0.93
C VAL A 156 -5.01 10.37 -0.16
N ASP A 157 -4.84 9.96 -1.41
CA ASP A 157 -5.39 10.61 -2.60
C ASP A 157 -6.85 10.21 -2.85
N ALA A 158 -7.26 9.01 -2.44
CA ALA A 158 -8.64 8.55 -2.56
C ALA A 158 -9.06 7.59 -1.43
N LEU A 159 -10.35 7.65 -1.09
CA LEU A 159 -11.02 6.65 -0.25
C LEU A 159 -11.90 5.78 -1.15
N VAL A 160 -11.75 4.47 -1.04
CA VAL A 160 -12.60 3.50 -1.74
C VAL A 160 -13.38 2.71 -0.71
N SER A 161 -14.68 2.59 -0.94
CA SER A 161 -15.61 1.86 -0.08
C SER A 161 -16.65 1.13 -0.94
N PRO A 162 -17.45 0.21 -0.37
CA PRO A 162 -18.52 -0.46 -1.13
C PRO A 162 -19.55 0.49 -1.75
N VAL A 163 -19.70 1.71 -1.20
CA VAL A 163 -20.65 2.71 -1.71
C VAL A 163 -20.07 3.58 -2.83
N GLY A 164 -18.76 3.50 -3.07
CA GLY A 164 -18.09 4.27 -4.13
C GLY A 164 -16.72 4.80 -3.74
N VAL A 165 -16.21 5.67 -4.61
CA VAL A 165 -14.89 6.30 -4.51
C VAL A 165 -15.06 7.78 -4.15
N ILE A 166 -14.28 8.25 -3.19
CA ILE A 166 -14.17 9.66 -2.79
C ILE A 166 -12.76 10.13 -3.18
N PRO A 167 -12.58 10.87 -4.27
CA PRO A 167 -11.31 11.49 -4.60
C PRO A 167 -11.03 12.64 -3.61
N VAL A 168 -9.80 12.70 -3.12
CA VAL A 168 -9.33 13.71 -2.16
C VAL A 168 -8.33 14.67 -2.82
N SER A 169 -7.45 14.15 -3.68
CA SER A 169 -6.45 14.94 -4.39
C SER A 169 -6.65 14.91 -5.91
N GLN A 170 -5.98 15.82 -6.62
CA GLN A 170 -6.00 15.84 -8.08
C GLN A 170 -5.45 14.53 -8.68
N ALA A 171 -4.49 13.89 -8.03
CA ALA A 171 -3.91 12.64 -8.51
C ALA A 171 -4.94 11.51 -8.62
N ALA A 172 -6.03 11.56 -7.85
CA ALA A 172 -7.12 10.58 -7.93
C ALA A 172 -8.15 10.88 -9.03
N LEU A 173 -8.06 12.04 -9.68
CA LEU A 173 -8.95 12.46 -10.77
C LEU A 173 -8.33 12.26 -12.16
N ASP A 174 -7.01 12.05 -12.21
CA ASP A 174 -6.20 11.88 -13.42
C ASP A 174 -6.17 10.42 -13.91
#